data_AF-A0A0C2D6F5-F1
#
_entry.id   AF-A0A0C2D6F5-F1
#
_cell.length_a   1.000
_cell.length_b   1.000
_cell.length_c   1.000
_cell.angle_alpha   90.00
_cell.angle_beta   90.00
_cell.angle_gamma   90.00
#
_symmetry.space_group_name_H-M   'P 1'
#
loop_
_entity.id
_entity.type
_entity.pdbx_description
1 polymer ?
#
loop_
_entity_poly.entity_id
_entity_poly.type
_entity_poly.pdbx_seq_one_letter_code
_entity_poly.pdbx_strand_id
1 'polypeptide(L)'
;MRNDKHTLENCPEVDNSYKWAGGGILSDVADLLTFANAILYSYQANPNSKDAYLKKDVIGLLWKGDATVNSRTMAGLGWMRVNRDDFGGGHRSRNYCPPQRMAAKSSLGGLWYHTGSAVGASSVLLIRPTTSRSSQSTPPSGVCVAMLCNLQDTSLLNLAKEVEEIFRE
;
A
#
# COMPACT_ATOMS: atom_id res chain seq x y z
N MET A 1 24.08 -13.38 -27.48
CA MET A 1 24.79 -14.41 -26.67
C MET A 1 25.67 -15.22 -27.63
N ARG A 2 26.75 -15.88 -27.18
CA ARG A 2 27.47 -16.82 -28.08
C ARG A 2 26.97 -18.23 -27.78
N ASN A 3 26.65 -19.00 -28.81
CA ASN A 3 26.29 -20.40 -28.65
C ASN A 3 27.53 -21.29 -28.47
N ASP A 4 27.32 -22.59 -28.30
CA ASP A 4 28.38 -23.59 -28.10
C ASP A 4 29.38 -23.67 -29.27
N LYS A 5 29.06 -23.04 -30.41
CA LYS A 5 29.93 -22.93 -31.60
C LYS A 5 30.65 -21.57 -31.67
N HIS A 6 30.59 -20.77 -30.61
CA HIS A 6 31.14 -19.41 -30.51
C HIS A 6 30.57 -18.37 -31.49
N THR A 7 29.46 -18.66 -32.17
CA THR A 7 28.81 -17.72 -33.08
C THR A 7 27.95 -16.74 -32.30
N LEU A 8 27.95 -15.46 -32.70
CA LEU A 8 27.01 -14.47 -32.16
C LEU A 8 25.58 -14.85 -32.56
N GLU A 9 24.75 -15.09 -31.57
CA GLU A 9 23.33 -15.38 -31.72
C GLU A 9 22.51 -14.25 -31.07
N ASN A 10 21.49 -13.79 -31.79
CA ASN A 10 20.54 -12.83 -31.24
C ASN A 10 19.83 -13.46 -30.04
N CYS A 11 19.63 -12.66 -28.99
CA CYS A 11 18.79 -13.10 -27.88
C CYS A 11 17.37 -13.37 -28.44
N PRO A 12 16.72 -14.49 -28.09
CA PRO A 12 15.32 -14.69 -28.44
C PRO A 12 14.49 -13.51 -27.93
N GLU A 13 13.40 -13.21 -28.63
CA GLU A 13 12.46 -12.19 -28.20
C GLU A 13 11.96 -12.52 -26.79
N VAL A 14 12.22 -11.63 -25.84
CA VAL A 14 11.80 -11.81 -24.45
C VAL A 14 10.50 -11.05 -24.26
N ASP A 15 9.42 -11.78 -24.02
CA ASP A 15 8.18 -11.17 -23.54
C ASP A 15 8.40 -10.62 -22.13
N ASN A 16 8.44 -9.30 -22.02
CA ASN A 16 8.62 -8.58 -20.75
C ASN A 16 7.28 -8.13 -20.14
N SER A 17 6.13 -8.56 -20.68
CA SER A 17 4.79 -8.17 -20.19
C SER A 17 4.63 -8.40 -18.69
N TYR A 18 5.11 -9.54 -18.17
CA TYR A 18 5.09 -9.86 -16.74
C TYR A 18 5.97 -8.94 -15.90
N LYS A 19 7.11 -8.48 -16.43
CA LYS A 19 7.97 -7.52 -15.73
C LYS A 19 7.27 -6.18 -15.62
N TRP A 20 6.62 -5.73 -16.70
CA TRP A 20 5.91 -4.46 -16.73
C TRP A 20 4.67 -4.48 -15.84
N ALA A 21 3.92 -5.58 -15.83
CA ALA A 21 2.73 -5.72 -14.99
C ALA A 21 3.04 -5.94 -13.50
N GLY A 22 4.19 -6.54 -13.16
CA GLY A 22 4.55 -6.90 -11.78
C GLY A 22 5.29 -5.82 -10.99
N GLY A 23 6.32 -5.20 -11.58
CA GLY A 23 7.20 -4.28 -10.83
C GLY A 23 8.05 -3.35 -11.71
N GLY A 24 7.76 -3.28 -13.00
CA GLY A 24 8.51 -2.49 -13.98
C GLY A 24 8.11 -1.02 -14.06
N ILE A 25 7.26 -0.54 -13.15
CA ILE A 25 6.84 0.87 -13.10
C ILE A 25 7.96 1.69 -12.48
N LEU A 26 8.41 2.72 -13.21
CA LEU A 26 9.33 3.74 -12.73
C LEU A 26 8.51 4.97 -12.31
N SER A 27 8.88 5.57 -11.19
CA SER A 27 8.24 6.75 -10.62
C SER A 27 9.20 7.45 -9.67
N ASP A 28 8.84 8.64 -9.20
CA ASP A 28 9.54 9.34 -8.13
C ASP A 28 8.67 9.50 -6.88
N VAL A 29 9.22 10.10 -5.83
CA VAL A 29 8.49 10.29 -4.57
C VAL A 29 7.28 11.21 -4.75
N ALA A 30 7.37 12.23 -5.60
CA ALA A 30 6.29 13.20 -5.81
C ALA A 30 5.10 12.57 -6.55
N ASP A 31 5.37 11.77 -7.58
CA ASP A 31 4.37 11.02 -8.33
C ASP A 31 3.70 9.96 -7.46
N LEU A 32 4.49 9.20 -6.67
CA LEU A 32 3.94 8.20 -5.75
C LEU A 32 3.05 8.82 -4.67
N LEU A 33 3.43 9.99 -4.13
CA LEU A 33 2.58 10.74 -3.20
C LEU A 33 1.33 11.29 -3.87
N THR A 34 1.42 11.76 -5.12
CA THR A 34 0.26 12.19 -5.90
C THR A 34 -0.71 11.04 -6.11
N PHE A 35 -0.21 9.87 -6.51
CA PHE A 35 -0.99 8.65 -6.64
C PHE A 35 -1.65 8.25 -5.31
N ALA A 36 -0.90 8.23 -4.21
CA ALA A 36 -1.41 7.88 -2.90
C ALA A 36 -2.52 8.83 -2.42
N ASN A 37 -2.32 10.13 -2.59
CA ASN A 37 -3.33 11.14 -2.26
C ASN A 37 -4.58 11.02 -3.15
N ALA A 38 -4.43 10.71 -4.44
CA ALA A 38 -5.56 10.47 -5.34
C ALA A 38 -6.40 9.24 -4.92
N ILE A 39 -5.73 8.15 -4.50
CA ILE A 39 -6.40 6.95 -3.96
C ILE A 39 -7.10 7.27 -2.64
N LEU A 40 -6.41 7.97 -1.73
CA LEU A 40 -6.97 8.37 -0.43
C LEU A 40 -8.17 9.31 -0.59
N TYR A 41 -8.07 10.29 -1.49
CA TYR A 41 -9.17 11.17 -1.85
C TYR A 41 -10.34 10.37 -2.40
N SER A 42 -10.11 9.48 -3.37
CA SER A 42 -11.16 8.64 -3.96
C SER A 42 -11.89 7.77 -2.94
N TYR A 43 -11.20 7.31 -1.89
CA TYR A 43 -11.79 6.58 -0.77
C TYR A 43 -12.69 7.45 0.13
N GLN A 44 -12.33 8.73 0.29
CA GLN A 44 -12.99 9.67 1.20
C GLN A 44 -14.02 10.56 0.52
N ALA A 45 -13.92 10.72 -0.79
CA ALA A 45 -14.78 11.57 -1.59
C ALA A 45 -16.25 11.17 -1.47
N ASN A 46 -17.12 12.16 -1.68
CA ASN A 46 -18.53 11.91 -1.83
C ASN A 46 -18.75 11.02 -3.07
N PRO A 47 -19.65 10.02 -3.03
CA PRO A 47 -19.97 9.17 -4.18
C PRO A 47 -20.30 9.92 -5.48
N ASN A 48 -20.76 11.17 -5.37
CA ASN A 48 -21.12 12.02 -6.52
C ASN A 48 -20.01 13.03 -6.92
N SER A 49 -18.83 12.98 -6.28
CA SER A 49 -17.71 13.84 -6.67
C SER A 49 -17.20 13.45 -8.04
N LYS A 50 -17.08 14.44 -8.95
CA LYS A 50 -16.49 14.26 -10.28
C LYS A 50 -14.95 14.26 -10.26
N ASP A 51 -14.36 14.68 -9.15
CA ASP A 51 -12.91 14.84 -9.00
C ASP A 51 -12.23 13.56 -8.49
N ALA A 52 -13.00 12.54 -8.11
CA ALA A 52 -12.48 11.25 -7.69
C ALA A 52 -12.08 10.41 -8.92
N TYR A 53 -10.81 10.02 -8.98
CA TYR A 53 -10.29 9.16 -10.05
C TYR A 53 -10.89 7.76 -10.05
N LEU A 54 -11.22 7.24 -8.87
CA LEU A 54 -11.86 5.93 -8.70
C LEU A 54 -13.09 6.02 -7.80
N LYS A 55 -14.08 5.17 -8.06
CA LYS A 55 -15.25 5.05 -7.19
C LYS A 55 -14.80 4.51 -5.83
N LYS A 56 -15.40 5.01 -4.76
CA LYS A 56 -15.16 4.54 -3.39
C LYS A 56 -15.29 3.02 -3.25
N ASP A 57 -16.27 2.41 -3.90
CA ASP A 57 -16.48 0.95 -3.86
C ASP A 57 -15.32 0.18 -4.51
N VAL A 58 -14.72 0.74 -5.56
CA VAL A 58 -13.54 0.15 -6.22
C VAL A 58 -12.34 0.20 -5.28
N ILE A 59 -12.12 1.32 -4.59
CA ILE A 59 -11.06 1.39 -3.57
C ILE A 59 -11.35 0.39 -2.44
N GLY A 60 -12.62 0.26 -2.03
CA GLY A 60 -13.05 -0.73 -1.05
C GLY A 60 -12.70 -2.17 -1.46
N LEU A 61 -12.82 -2.51 -2.75
CA LEU A 61 -12.40 -3.81 -3.29
C LEU A 61 -10.87 -3.97 -3.28
N LEU A 62 -10.12 -2.95 -3.70
CA LEU A 62 -8.66 -2.98 -3.69
C LEU A 62 -8.11 -3.22 -2.27
N TRP A 63 -8.74 -2.59 -1.28
CA TRP A 63 -8.29 -2.55 0.11
C TRP A 63 -8.93 -3.59 1.03
N LYS A 64 -9.85 -4.42 0.52
CA LYS A 64 -10.63 -5.35 1.32
C LYS A 64 -9.74 -6.27 2.18
N GLY A 65 -8.68 -6.80 1.59
CA GLY A 65 -7.75 -7.71 2.27
C GLY A 65 -8.40 -9.07 2.53
N ASP A 66 -8.42 -9.96 1.54
CA ASP A 66 -9.12 -11.25 1.61
C ASP A 66 -8.17 -12.44 1.84
N ALA A 67 -6.86 -12.28 1.61
CA ALA A 67 -5.87 -13.33 1.81
C ALA A 67 -5.00 -13.02 3.03
N THR A 68 -4.84 -13.97 3.95
CA THR A 68 -3.95 -13.76 5.11
C THR A 68 -2.50 -13.97 4.69
N VAL A 69 -1.64 -12.98 4.94
CA VAL A 69 -0.19 -13.07 4.69
C VAL A 69 0.53 -13.55 5.95
N ASN A 70 0.16 -12.99 7.09
CA ASN A 70 0.64 -13.38 8.41
C ASN A 70 -0.40 -13.00 9.47
N SER A 71 -0.09 -13.17 10.75
CA SER A 71 -1.01 -12.91 11.86
C SER A 71 -1.58 -11.48 11.93
N ARG A 72 -0.97 -10.50 11.27
CA ARG A 72 -1.33 -9.06 11.35
C ARG A 72 -1.55 -8.41 9.98
N THR A 73 -1.20 -9.09 8.90
CA THR A 73 -1.24 -8.55 7.53
C THR A 73 -2.13 -9.39 6.64
N MET A 74 -3.02 -8.71 5.92
CA MET A 74 -3.85 -9.29 4.87
C MET A 74 -3.47 -8.69 3.51
N ALA A 75 -3.48 -9.48 2.45
CA ALA A 75 -3.31 -9.04 1.08
C ALA A 75 -4.67 -8.69 0.46
N GLY A 76 -4.78 -7.47 -0.04
CA GLY A 76 -5.79 -7.00 -0.99
C GLY A 76 -5.26 -7.03 -2.43
N LEU A 77 -5.96 -6.37 -3.35
CA LEU A 77 -5.56 -6.33 -4.75
C LEU A 77 -4.44 -5.29 -4.93
N GLY A 78 -3.18 -5.76 -4.95
CA GLY A 78 -2.01 -4.88 -5.08
C GLY A 78 -1.71 -4.05 -3.82
N TRP A 79 -2.28 -4.41 -2.67
CA TRP A 79 -2.05 -3.74 -1.40
C TRP A 79 -1.96 -4.73 -0.26
N MET A 80 -1.13 -4.43 0.72
CA MET A 80 -1.14 -5.05 2.03
C MET A 80 -1.95 -4.19 2.99
N ARG A 81 -2.72 -4.83 3.87
CA ARG A 81 -3.58 -4.21 4.87
C ARG A 81 -3.18 -4.69 6.25
N VAL A 82 -3.01 -3.76 7.18
CA VAL A 82 -2.88 -4.03 8.61
C VAL A 82 -4.08 -3.41 9.31
N ASN A 83 -4.76 -4.18 10.16
CA ASN A 83 -5.90 -3.67 10.90
C ASN A 83 -5.45 -2.66 11.96
N ARG A 84 -6.35 -1.73 12.31
CA ARG A 84 -6.09 -0.68 13.29
C ARG A 84 -5.54 -1.23 14.61
N ASP A 85 -6.14 -2.31 15.10
CA ASP A 85 -5.83 -2.90 16.41
C ASP A 85 -4.45 -3.58 16.45
N ASP A 86 -3.93 -3.97 15.29
CA ASP A 86 -2.63 -4.64 15.14
C ASP A 86 -1.46 -3.67 14.89
N PHE A 87 -1.76 -2.37 14.76
CA PHE A 87 -0.81 -1.33 14.37
C PHE A 87 -0.25 -0.53 15.57
N GLY A 88 -0.93 -0.52 16.72
CA GLY A 88 -0.55 0.31 17.87
C GLY A 88 0.35 -0.39 18.89
N GLY A 89 1.52 0.18 19.18
CA GLY A 89 2.38 -0.18 20.31
C GLY A 89 1.88 0.28 21.69
N GLY A 90 0.57 0.37 21.92
CA GLY A 90 -0.03 0.89 23.16
C GLY A 90 -0.90 -0.14 23.87
N HIS A 91 -0.44 -0.61 25.03
CA HIS A 91 -1.15 -1.39 26.06
C HIS A 91 -1.94 -2.64 25.61
N ARG A 92 -1.33 -3.81 25.90
CA ARG A 92 -2.03 -5.10 26.03
C ARG A 92 -3.28 -4.93 26.89
N SER A 93 -4.47 -5.05 26.29
CA SER A 93 -5.59 -5.62 27.03
C SER A 93 -5.42 -7.13 27.00
N ARG A 94 -4.83 -7.65 28.08
CA ARG A 94 -4.85 -9.06 28.45
C ARG A 94 -6.33 -9.42 28.65
N ASN A 95 -7.03 -9.85 27.59
CA ASN A 95 -8.17 -10.74 27.67
C ASN A 95 -8.51 -11.32 26.30
N TYR A 96 -8.90 -12.58 26.37
CA TYR A 96 -9.02 -13.58 25.32
C TYR A 96 -10.15 -13.27 24.32
N CYS A 97 -9.98 -13.81 23.11
CA CYS A 97 -10.85 -13.70 21.92
C CYS A 97 -12.26 -14.31 22.14
N PRO A 98 -13.26 -13.96 21.31
CA PRO A 98 -14.01 -15.04 20.69
C PRO A 98 -14.10 -14.93 19.15
N PRO A 99 -14.18 -16.10 18.48
CA PRO A 99 -14.34 -16.21 17.04
C PRO A 99 -15.81 -16.01 16.64
N GLN A 100 -16.00 -15.58 15.39
CA GLN A 100 -17.25 -15.58 14.63
C GLN A 100 -18.32 -14.52 14.96
N ARG A 101 -18.72 -13.85 13.87
CA ARG A 101 -19.95 -13.07 13.63
C ARG A 101 -19.92 -11.63 14.15
N MET A 102 -19.97 -10.72 13.18
CA MET A 102 -20.17 -9.26 13.26
C MET A 102 -18.90 -8.41 13.44
N ALA A 103 -18.29 -8.00 12.33
CA ALA A 103 -17.52 -6.75 12.27
C ALA A 103 -17.56 -6.12 10.86
N ALA A 104 -18.73 -6.10 10.22
CA ALA A 104 -19.02 -5.13 9.16
C ALA A 104 -19.32 -3.77 9.82
N LYS A 105 -18.32 -3.16 10.47
CA LYS A 105 -18.31 -1.85 11.15
C LYS A 105 -16.90 -1.75 11.77
N SER A 106 -15.90 -1.04 11.27
CA SER A 106 -15.83 0.19 10.50
C SER A 106 -14.56 0.12 9.66
N SER A 107 -14.68 0.21 8.33
CA SER A 107 -13.56 0.21 7.38
C SER A 107 -12.66 1.46 7.48
N LEU A 108 -12.93 2.37 8.41
CA LEU A 108 -12.26 3.66 8.53
C LEU A 108 -10.92 3.61 9.29
N GLY A 109 -10.57 2.46 9.89
CA GLY A 109 -9.31 2.28 10.63
C GLY A 109 -8.46 1.16 10.05
N GLY A 110 -7.21 1.46 9.73
CA GLY A 110 -6.26 0.51 9.16
C GLY A 110 -5.15 1.23 8.41
N LEU A 111 -4.10 0.49 8.08
CA LEU A 111 -2.94 0.95 7.36
C LEU A 111 -2.77 0.12 6.10
N TRP A 112 -2.62 0.77 4.96
CA TRP A 112 -2.42 0.13 3.68
C TRP A 112 -1.02 0.44 3.17
N TYR A 113 -0.35 -0.54 2.59
CA TYR A 113 0.97 -0.31 2.02
C TYR A 113 1.27 -1.26 0.87
N HIS A 114 2.24 -0.89 0.05
CA HIS A 114 2.85 -1.74 -0.96
C HIS A 114 4.36 -1.59 -0.87
N THR A 115 5.08 -2.70 -0.86
CA THR A 115 6.55 -2.72 -0.90
C THR A 115 7.02 -3.20 -2.27
N GLY A 116 8.03 -2.56 -2.83
CA GLY A 116 8.68 -2.97 -4.08
C GLY A 116 10.13 -3.34 -3.87
N SER A 117 10.61 -4.31 -4.66
CA SER A 117 12.03 -4.68 -4.76
C SER A 117 12.40 -4.88 -6.22
N ALA A 118 13.55 -4.35 -6.60
CA ALA A 118 14.16 -4.53 -7.91
C ALA A 118 15.68 -4.58 -7.75
N VAL A 119 16.41 -4.97 -8.81
CA VAL A 119 17.87 -4.96 -8.77
C VAL A 119 18.36 -3.54 -8.48
N GLY A 120 19.05 -3.37 -7.35
CA GLY A 120 19.56 -2.07 -6.89
C GLY A 120 18.50 -1.09 -6.36
N ALA A 121 17.25 -1.51 -6.11
CA ALA A 121 16.23 -0.61 -5.57
C ALA A 121 15.23 -1.28 -4.63
N SER A 122 14.79 -0.53 -3.62
CA SER A 122 13.72 -0.91 -2.70
C SER A 122 12.76 0.26 -2.51
N SER A 123 11.47 -0.02 -2.37
CA SER A 123 10.45 1.01 -2.19
C SER A 123 9.36 0.62 -1.21
N VAL A 124 8.72 1.64 -0.62
CA VAL A 124 7.46 1.47 0.11
C VAL A 124 6.55 2.68 -0.17
N LEU A 125 5.29 2.40 -0.42
CA LEU A 125 4.21 3.37 -0.40
C LEU A 125 3.20 2.95 0.68
N LEU A 126 2.83 3.87 1.56
CA LEU A 126 1.98 3.63 2.73
C LEU A 126 0.92 4.71 2.84
N ILE A 127 -0.31 4.32 3.14
CA ILE A 127 -1.48 5.18 3.27
C ILE A 127 -2.19 4.88 4.58
N ARG A 128 -2.39 5.92 5.39
CA ARG A 128 -3.18 5.88 6.63
C ARG A 128 -4.27 6.95 6.60
N PRO A 129 -5.54 6.58 6.36
CA PRO A 129 -6.66 7.51 6.47
C PRO A 129 -6.88 7.99 7.91
N THR A 130 -7.18 9.28 8.08
CA THR A 130 -7.59 9.84 9.37
C THR A 130 -8.93 9.25 9.82
N THR A 131 -9.01 8.82 11.09
CA THR A 131 -10.23 8.23 11.67
C THR A 131 -11.13 9.24 12.39
N SER A 132 -10.61 10.42 12.72
CA SER A 132 -11.38 11.43 13.45
C SER A 132 -12.37 12.11 12.53
N ARG A 133 -13.66 12.04 12.91
CA ARG A 133 -14.76 12.81 12.28
C ARG A 133 -14.85 14.24 12.83
N SER A 134 -13.99 14.65 13.77
CA SER A 134 -14.16 15.88 14.55
C SER A 134 -13.46 17.12 13.99
N SER A 135 -12.93 17.08 12.78
CA SER A 135 -12.39 18.26 12.10
C SER A 135 -12.99 18.38 10.72
N GLN A 136 -13.31 19.61 10.34
CA GLN A 136 -13.68 20.05 8.99
C GLN A 136 -12.55 19.80 7.96
N SER A 137 -11.92 18.62 7.93
CA SER A 137 -10.85 18.34 6.98
C SER A 137 -11.48 18.00 5.63
N THR A 138 -11.31 18.91 4.67
CA THR A 138 -11.53 18.62 3.25
C THR A 138 -10.68 17.42 2.85
N PRO A 139 -11.24 16.37 2.23
CA PRO A 139 -10.45 15.26 1.69
C PRO A 139 -9.37 15.76 0.71
N PRO A 140 -8.22 15.08 0.59
CA PRO A 140 -7.81 13.89 1.34
C PRO A 140 -7.33 14.23 2.76
N SER A 141 -7.62 13.36 3.72
CA SER A 141 -7.27 13.51 5.14
C SER A 141 -6.64 12.23 5.68
N GLY A 142 -5.36 12.28 6.00
CA GLY A 142 -4.56 11.14 6.40
C GLY A 142 -3.08 11.38 6.14
N VAL A 143 -2.28 10.35 6.38
CA VAL A 143 -0.83 10.38 6.15
C VAL A 143 -0.51 9.44 5.00
N CYS A 144 0.24 9.94 4.02
CA CYS A 144 0.81 9.17 2.93
C CYS A 144 2.33 9.24 3.05
N VAL A 145 3.00 8.08 3.00
CA VAL A 145 4.47 8.00 3.07
C VAL A 145 4.95 7.24 1.84
N ALA A 146 5.87 7.85 1.09
CA ALA A 146 6.58 7.22 -0.01
C ALA A 146 8.08 7.27 0.26
N MET A 147 8.76 6.13 0.12
CA MET A 147 10.21 6.04 0.24
C MET A 147 10.77 5.22 -0.91
N LEU A 148 11.83 5.74 -1.53
CA LEU A 148 12.61 5.08 -2.56
C LEU A 148 14.06 5.00 -2.07
N CYS A 149 14.67 3.83 -2.21
CA CYS A 149 16.06 3.60 -1.85
C CYS A 149 16.77 2.90 -3.01
N ASN A 150 17.98 3.36 -3.35
CA ASN A 150 18.86 2.76 -4.36
C ASN A 150 19.72 1.61 -3.78
N LEU A 151 19.16 0.89 -2.81
CA LEU A 151 19.73 -0.34 -2.24
C LEU A 151 18.74 -1.47 -2.49
N GLN A 152 19.27 -2.62 -2.88
CA GLN A 152 18.49 -3.85 -3.01
C GLN A 152 18.28 -4.50 -1.64
N ASP A 153 17.21 -5.29 -1.51
CA ASP A 153 16.93 -6.16 -0.35
C ASP A 153 16.90 -5.41 0.99
N THR A 154 16.45 -4.15 0.95
CA THR A 154 16.34 -3.29 2.12
C THR A 154 14.87 -3.04 2.45
N SER A 155 14.43 -3.46 3.64
CA SER A 155 13.06 -3.23 4.08
C SER A 155 12.89 -1.80 4.61
N LEU A 156 12.05 -1.01 3.94
CA LEU A 156 11.72 0.36 4.34
C LEU A 156 10.43 0.45 5.18
N LEU A 157 9.71 -0.67 5.37
CA LEU A 157 8.36 -0.66 5.92
C LEU A 157 8.30 -0.17 7.38
N ASN A 158 9.24 -0.58 8.23
CA ASN A 158 9.24 -0.15 9.63
C ASN A 158 9.52 1.35 9.75
N LEU A 159 10.49 1.86 8.98
CA LEU A 159 10.79 3.28 8.92
C LEU A 159 9.59 4.09 8.42
N ALA A 160 8.88 3.61 7.39
CA ALA A 160 7.68 4.27 6.90
C ALA A 160 6.56 4.34 7.94
N LYS A 161 6.44 3.31 8.81
CA LYS A 161 5.49 3.32 9.92
C LYS A 161 5.86 4.31 11.02
N GLU A 162 7.15 4.39 11.36
CA GLU A 162 7.65 5.37 12.33
C GLU A 162 7.43 6.81 11.83
N VAL A 163 7.74 7.07 10.56
CA VAL A 163 7.46 8.38 9.93
C VAL A 163 5.96 8.66 9.94
N GLU A 164 5.12 7.70 9.57
CA GLU A 164 3.67 7.89 9.60
C GLU A 164 3.16 8.24 11.00
N GLU A 165 3.70 7.60 12.04
CA GLU A 165 3.33 7.86 13.43
C GLU A 165 3.71 9.29 13.86
N ILE A 166 4.88 9.79 13.45
CA ILE A 166 5.35 11.15 13.74
C ILE A 166 4.41 12.21 13.14
N PHE A 167 3.89 11.99 11.92
CA PHE A 167 3.05 12.96 11.21
C PHE A 167 1.54 12.77 11.43
N ARG A 168 1.15 11.95 12.41
CA ARG A 168 -0.26 11.68 12.73
C ARG A 168 -0.87 12.73 13.68
N GLU A 169 -0.05 13.41 14.47
CA GLU A 169 -0.44 14.47 15.41
C GLU A 169 -0.57 15.84 14.72
#